data_AF-A0A537P1G2-F1
#
_entry.id   AF-A0A537P1G2-F1
#
_cell.length_a   1.000
_cell.length_b   1.000
_cell.length_c   1.000
_cell.angle_alpha   90.00
_cell.angle_beta   90.00
_cell.angle_gamma   90.00
#
_symmetry.space_group_name_H-M   'P 1'
#
loop_
_entity.id
_entity.type
_entity.pdbx_description
1 polymer ?
#
loop_
_entity_poly.entity_id
_entity_poly.type
_entity_poly.pdbx_seq_one_letter_code
_entity_poly.pdbx_strand_id
1 'polypeptide(L)' 'MRTCVPAPHGTLSFISVPIMVGRKWWGFLGFDDCKEERSWSSEEIHVLKTAAALIAGAIEREQASRESPTICAPP' A
#
# COMPACT_ATOMS: atom_id res chain seq x y z
N MET A 1 -4.13 11.08 8.61
CA MET A 1 -2.94 10.76 7.79
C MET A 1 -1.83 11.71 8.23
N ARG A 2 -1.13 11.37 9.32
CA ARG A 2 -0.05 12.21 9.87
C ARG A 2 1.24 11.75 9.20
N THR A 3 1.55 12.35 8.06
CA THR A 3 2.85 12.27 7.42
C THR A 3 3.91 12.82 8.38
N CYS A 4 5.11 12.23 8.38
CA CYS A 4 6.24 12.68 9.17
C CYS A 4 6.40 14.20 9.10
N VAL A 5 6.21 14.88 10.24
CA VAL A 5 6.71 16.24 10.47
C VAL A 5 7.56 16.17 11.71
N PRO A 6 8.85 16.51 11.61
CA PRO A 6 9.43 17.34 12.65
C PRO A 6 10.39 18.39 12.07
N ALA A 7 10.03 19.66 12.18
CA ALA A 7 11.00 20.78 12.18
C ALA A 7 11.86 20.88 10.88
N PRO A 8 12.84 21.80 10.76
CA PRO A 8 13.24 22.43 9.48
C PRO A 8 14.12 21.56 8.55
N HIS A 9 14.09 20.24 8.69
CA HIS A 9 14.91 19.32 7.91
C HIS A 9 13.97 18.47 7.05
N GLY A 10 13.88 18.84 5.77
CA GLY A 10 12.94 18.27 4.81
C GLY A 10 13.14 16.77 4.58
N THR A 11 12.06 16.10 4.18
CA THR A 11 12.10 14.75 3.62
C THR A 11 13.13 14.72 2.49
N LEU A 12 14.19 13.93 2.66
CA LEU A 12 15.31 13.86 1.70
C LEU A 12 14.97 12.96 0.52
N SER A 13 14.14 11.93 0.73
CA SER A 13 13.71 11.04 -0.34
C SER A 13 12.34 10.43 -0.05
N PHE A 14 11.50 10.33 -1.09
CA PHE A 14 10.17 9.75 -1.01
C PHE A 14 9.90 8.86 -2.22
N ILE A 15 9.31 7.70 -1.97
CA ILE A 15 8.74 6.84 -3.01
C ILE A 15 7.30 6.49 -2.69
N SER A 16 6.46 6.44 -3.72
CA SER A 16 5.12 5.90 -3.61
C SER A 16 4.84 4.89 -4.70
N VAL A 17 4.20 3.80 -4.32
CA VAL A 17 3.74 2.75 -5.23
C VAL A 17 2.22 2.62 -5.10
N PRO A 18 1.45 2.70 -6.19
CA PRO A 18 0.01 2.54 -6.13
C PRO A 18 -0.37 1.10 -5.76
N ILE A 19 -1.35 0.95 -4.88
CA ILE A 19 -1.98 -0.33 -4.56
C ILE A 19 -3.22 -0.46 -5.44
N MET A 20 -3.19 -1.43 -6.35
CA MET A 20 -4.28 -1.74 -7.28
C MET A 20 -4.97 -3.03 -6.84
N VAL A 21 -6.27 -2.95 -6.55
CA VAL A 21 -7.13 -4.10 -6.19
C VAL A 21 -8.02 -4.37 -7.40
N GLY A 22 -7.77 -5.47 -8.10
CA GLY A 22 -8.32 -5.74 -9.42
C GLY A 22 -8.02 -4.61 -10.42
N ARG A 23 -9.09 -3.96 -10.92
CA ARG A 23 -8.98 -2.78 -11.81
C ARG A 23 -9.23 -1.46 -11.10
N LYS A 24 -9.36 -1.46 -9.77
CA LYS A 24 -9.65 -0.26 -8.99
C LYS A 24 -8.40 0.19 -8.24
N TRP A 25 -8.15 1.50 -8.27
CA TRP A 25 -7.17 2.11 -7.39
C TRP A 25 -7.70 2.08 -5.95
N TRP A 26 -6.92 1.49 -5.04
CA TRP A 26 -7.29 1.37 -3.63
C TRP A 26 -6.56 2.40 -2.75
N GLY A 27 -5.29 2.67 -3.05
CA GLY A 27 -4.48 3.61 -2.28
C GLY A 27 -3.02 3.64 -2.73
N PHE A 28 -2.14 4.12 -1.85
CA PHE A 28 -0.70 4.18 -2.08
C PHE A 28 0.08 3.56 -0.91
N LEU A 29 1.13 2.82 -1.24
CA LEU A 29 2.19 2.46 -0.33
C LEU A 29 3.30 3.50 -0.45
N GLY A 30 3.43 4.38 0.54
CA GLY A 30 4.47 5.41 0.58
C GLY A 30 5.58 5.03 1.55
N PHE A 31 6.82 5.26 1.15
CA PHE A 31 7.99 5.20 2.01
C PHE A 31 8.73 6.53 1.95
N ASP A 32 8.93 7.14 3.11
CA ASP A 32 9.75 8.32 3.29
C ASP A 32 11.06 7.95 4.01
N ASP A 33 12.18 8.48 3.51
CA ASP A 33 13.46 8.49 4.23
C ASP A 33 13.79 9.95 4.57
N CYS A 34 13.80 10.24 5.87
CA CYS A 34 14.12 11.56 6.42
C CYS A 34 15.59 11.65 6.90
N LYS A 35 16.40 10.61 6.68
CA LYS A 35 17.76 10.54 7.21
C LYS A 35 18.84 10.75 6.16
N GLU A 36 18.66 10.23 4.95
CA GLU A 36 19.61 10.41 3.85
C GLU A 36 18.93 10.60 2.49
N GLU A 37 19.62 11.28 1.56
CA GLU A 37 19.20 11.42 0.16
C GLU A 37 19.40 10.06 -0.55
N ARG A 38 18.41 9.19 -0.42
CA ARG A 38 18.44 7.81 -0.91
C ARG A 38 17.90 7.76 -2.34
N SER A 39 18.76 7.35 -3.27
CA SER A 39 18.30 6.90 -4.59
C SER A 39 17.70 5.50 -4.47
N TRP A 40 16.40 5.37 -4.74
CA TRP A 40 15.71 4.07 -4.75
C TRP A 40 16.22 3.20 -5.89
N SER A 41 16.77 2.03 -5.56
CA SER A 41 17.23 1.08 -6.56
C SER A 41 16.05 0.39 -7.26
N SER A 42 16.29 -0.18 -8.44
CA SER A 42 15.25 -0.90 -9.18
C SER A 42 14.72 -2.11 -8.40
N GLU A 43 15.57 -2.74 -7.60
CA GLU A 43 15.27 -3.86 -6.71
C GLU A 43 14.38 -3.41 -5.55
N GLU A 44 14.69 -2.28 -4.91
CA GLU A 44 13.85 -1.72 -3.84
C GLU A 44 12.46 -1.36 -4.36
N ILE A 45 12.38 -0.74 -5.55
CA ILE A 45 11.12 -0.47 -6.23
C ILE A 45 10.35 -1.78 -6.49
N HIS A 46 11.05 -2.85 -6.90
CA HIS A 46 10.44 -4.15 -7.17
C HIS A 46 9.89 -4.80 -5.89
N VAL A 47 10.63 -4.70 -4.78
CA VAL A 47 10.18 -5.17 -3.46
C VAL A 47 8.93 -4.41 -3.03
N LEU A 48 8.91 -3.08 -3.16
CA LEU A 48 7.75 -2.25 -2.82
C LEU A 48 6.52 -2.59 -3.69
N LYS A 49 6.72 -2.83 -4.99
CA LYS A 49 5.66 -3.31 -5.89
C LYS A 49 5.13 -4.68 -5.46
N THR A 50 6.01 -5.58 -5.08
CA THR A 50 5.64 -6.92 -4.58
C THR A 50 4.81 -6.80 -3.30
N ALA A 51 5.24 -5.97 -2.36
CA ALA A 51 4.50 -5.69 -1.14
C ALA A 51 3.11 -5.09 -1.43
N ALA A 52 3.03 -4.11 -2.33
CA ALA A 52 1.76 -3.53 -2.76
C ALA A 52 0.81 -4.58 -3.37
N ALA A 53 1.33 -5.52 -4.17
CA ALA A 53 0.55 -6.62 -4.74
C ALA A 53 0.06 -7.62 -3.69
N LEU A 54 0.88 -7.93 -2.68
CA LEU A 54 0.48 -8.80 -1.57
C LEU A 54 -0.65 -8.16 -0.74
N ILE A 55 -0.54 -6.86 -0.45
CA ILE A 55 -1.59 -6.10 0.23
C ILE A 55 -2.88 -6.11 -0.61
N ALA A 56 -2.77 -5.87 -1.91
CA ALA A 56 -3.91 -5.94 -2.81
C ALA A 56 -4.61 -7.31 -2.76
N GLY A 57 -3.86 -8.41 -2.86
CA GLY A 57 -4.42 -9.76 -2.80
C GLY A 57 -5.08 -10.08 -1.45
N ALA A 58 -4.54 -9.57 -0.35
CA ALA A 58 -5.17 -9.70 0.96
C ALA A 58 -6.51 -8.96 1.04
N ILE A 59 -6.57 -7.73 0.51
CA ILE A 59 -7.80 -6.93 0.42
C ILE A 59 -8.83 -7.63 -0.48
N GLU A 60 -8.41 -8.15 -1.65
CA GLU A 60 -9.29 -8.91 -2.54
C GLU A 60 -9.91 -10.12 -1.83
N ARG A 61 -9.10 -10.86 -1.07
CA ARG A 61 -9.57 -12.01 -0.28
C ARG A 61 -10.58 -11.58 0.79
N GLU A 62 -10.31 -10.49 1.50
CA GLU A 62 -11.22 -9.96 2.52
C GLU A 62 -12.57 -9.57 1.88
N GLN A 63 -12.55 -8.84 0.76
CA GLN A 63 -13.75 -8.43 0.04
C GLN A 63 -14.56 -9.63 -0.46
N ALA A 64 -13.90 -10.63 -1.05
CA ALA A 64 -14.53 -11.86 -1.52
C ALA A 64 -15.18 -12.65 -0.38
N SER A 65 -14.56 -12.67 0.82
CA SER A 65 -15.13 -13.35 2.00
C SER A 65 -16.36 -12.64 2.56
N ARG A 66 -16.41 -11.30 2.44
CA ARG A 66 -17.49 -10.45 2.96
C ARG A 66 -18.72 -10.43 2.03
N GLU A 67 -18.57 -10.89 0.80
CA GLU A 67 -19.64 -11.13 -0.17
C GLU A 67 -20.22 -12.55 -0.07
N SER A 68 -20.06 -13.21 1.08
CA SER A 68 -20.85 -14.40 1.41
C SER A 68 -22.34 -14.03 1.29
N PRO A 69 -23.09 -14.60 0.35
CA PRO A 69 -24.52 -14.41 0.31
C PRO A 69 -25.05 -14.82 1.68
N THR A 70 -25.94 -14.03 2.26
CA THR A 70 -26.79 -14.47 3.37
C THR A 70 -27.71 -15.60 2.86
N ILE A 71 -27.13 -16.77 2.56
CA ILE A 71 -27.82 -18.03 2.29
C ILE A 71 -27.56 -18.89 3.52
N CYS A 72 -28.12 -18.45 4.64
CA CYS A 72 -28.33 -19.26 5.84
C CYS A 72 -29.39 -18.54 6.68
N ALA A 73 -30.55 -18.28 6.09
CA ALA A 73 -31.77 -18.12 6.86
C ALA A 73 -32.41 -19.51 6.94
N PRO A 74 -32.44 -20.17 8.11
CA PRO A 74 -33.25 -21.38 8.29
C PRO A 74 -34.75 -21.01 8.30
N PRO A 75 -35.66 -21.96 8.00
CA PRO A 75 -37.10 -21.72 8.01
C PRO A 75 -37.65 -21.38 9.39
#